data_AF-A0A7C2A5L2-F1
#
_entry.id   AF-A0A7C2A5L2-F1
#
_cell.length_a   1.000
_cell.length_b   1.000
_cell.length_c   1.000
_cell.angle_alpha   90.00
_cell.angle_beta   90.00
_cell.angle_gamma   90.00
#
_symmetry.space_group_name_H-M   'P 1'
#
loop_
_entity.id
_entity.type
_entity.pdbx_description
1 polymer ?
#
loop_
_entity_poly.entity_id
_entity_poly.type
_entity_poly.pdbx_seq_one_letter_code
_entity_poly.pdbx_strand_id
1 'polypeptide(L)'
;MPLNGSQDYARNRSKAARFRALLESPELGFCMEAHDGLSAKGVEEAGFEAIWGSGLSISTALGVRDRNEASWTQVVDVLEFMSDATSIPIMLDGDTGYGDFNNFRRLVRKLCQRDIAAVCIEDKIFPKTNSFLDGGQALADIDEFSGKIKAGKDSRTNDDFSIIARIEALIAGYGMDEALRRAEAYHAAGADGILIHSRRSTADEVLEFARQWAGRAPLIIVPTKYYATPTQRFRDAGISLVIWANHNLRASLQAMRETSRQIYREQSLADVEGRVADLGSVFTIAGNRELAEAEELYLPGRPETNAIILAATRGSKLKELTEDKPKCMLDVRGEPLLRRLTRSLNEAGISSITVVGGYKARAITPNGLGLGSLDLLLNEDFETTGEVASLAKAVDRLEGHCVISYGDILFRGYILDQLLRQDADIALVIDASNAGHPETSGKTPDLAICSAAFSEDVMDDQTVMLEAIGDGVEAASAHGQWVGLAKLSPRGAKLVRDEIGEMEKDGTLNAAALPELLNRIVGKGERPAVVYVSGHWTDVNDAFGLARARNFL
;
A
#
# COMPACT_ATOMS: atom_id res chain seq x y z
N MET A 1 27.30 36.44 6.05
CA MET A 1 26.02 35.98 6.63
C MET A 1 26.31 34.72 7.41
N PRO A 2 26.03 34.68 8.72
CA PRO A 2 26.27 33.48 9.50
C PRO A 2 25.28 32.39 9.07
N LEU A 3 25.84 31.20 8.84
CA LEU A 3 25.13 29.99 8.49
C LEU A 3 24.23 29.52 9.65
N ASN A 4 23.12 28.91 9.28
CA ASN A 4 21.97 28.43 10.05
C ASN A 4 22.26 27.34 11.12
N GLY A 5 23.36 27.45 11.88
CA GLY A 5 23.84 26.40 12.78
C GLY A 5 22.93 26.06 13.98
N SER A 6 21.98 26.93 14.36
CA SER A 6 21.10 26.68 15.51
C SER A 6 19.91 25.76 15.19
N GLN A 7 19.39 25.77 13.96
CA GLN A 7 18.26 24.93 13.55
C GLN A 7 18.68 23.47 13.29
N ASP A 8 19.87 23.24 12.73
CA ASP A 8 20.40 21.88 12.52
C ASP A 8 20.79 21.19 13.84
N TYR A 9 21.31 21.95 14.83
CA TYR A 9 21.60 21.40 16.16
C TYR A 9 20.33 21.00 16.95
N ALA A 10 19.20 21.67 16.71
CA ALA A 10 17.92 21.33 17.33
C ALA A 10 17.31 20.05 16.73
N ARG A 11 17.53 19.79 15.43
CA ARG A 11 17.07 18.56 14.75
C ARG A 11 17.82 17.29 15.14
N ASN A 12 19.08 17.40 15.57
CA ASN A 12 19.91 16.26 16.00
C ASN A 12 19.70 15.79 17.45
N ARG A 13 18.73 16.37 18.17
CA ARG A 13 18.42 15.98 19.56
C ARG A 13 17.40 14.83 19.59
N SER A 14 17.55 13.92 20.56
CA SER A 14 16.55 12.89 20.82
C SER A 14 15.18 13.52 21.11
N LYS A 15 14.07 12.79 20.86
CA LYS A 15 12.73 13.27 21.21
C LYS A 15 12.63 13.67 22.69
N ALA A 16 13.22 12.87 23.58
CA ALA A 16 13.32 13.18 25.01
C ALA A 16 14.02 14.52 25.28
N ALA A 17 15.18 14.78 24.66
CA ALA A 17 15.92 16.03 24.79
C ALA A 17 15.13 17.24 24.25
N ARG A 18 14.36 17.06 23.17
CA ARG A 18 13.48 18.10 22.63
C ARG A 18 12.34 18.43 23.58
N PHE A 19 11.71 17.42 24.17
CA PHE A 19 10.67 17.63 25.18
C PHE A 19 11.23 18.31 26.44
N ARG A 20 12.40 17.88 26.90
CA ARG A 20 13.12 18.51 28.03
C ARG A 20 13.33 20.00 27.78
N ALA A 21 13.83 20.36 26.61
CA ALA A 21 14.04 21.76 26.21
C ALA A 21 12.74 22.55 26.11
N LEU A 22 11.65 21.94 25.62
CA LEU A 22 10.33 22.56 25.60
C LEU A 22 9.81 22.84 27.01
N LEU A 23 9.99 21.89 27.93
CA LEU A 23 9.54 22.00 29.32
C LEU A 23 10.32 23.06 30.12
N GLU A 24 11.62 23.18 29.87
CA GLU A 24 12.51 24.13 30.54
C GLU A 24 12.58 25.51 29.85
N SER A 25 11.86 25.65 28.73
CA SER A 25 11.78 26.91 27.99
C SER A 25 11.18 28.02 28.85
N PRO A 26 11.70 29.27 28.76
CA PRO A 26 11.04 30.43 29.35
C PRO A 26 9.73 30.80 28.63
N GLU A 27 9.53 30.30 27.41
CA GLU A 27 8.32 30.50 26.62
C GLU A 27 7.30 29.40 26.87
N LEU A 28 6.02 29.79 26.96
CA LEU A 28 4.92 28.84 27.08
C LEU A 28 4.84 27.92 25.85
N GLY A 29 5.04 26.62 26.09
CA GLY A 29 4.88 25.55 25.10
C GLY A 29 3.45 25.01 25.01
N PHE A 30 3.18 24.25 23.95
CA PHE A 30 1.88 23.62 23.71
C PHE A 30 2.02 22.16 23.29
N CYS A 31 1.23 21.30 23.91
CA CYS A 31 1.00 19.93 23.46
C CYS A 31 -0.42 19.78 22.92
N MET A 32 -0.55 19.12 21.76
CA MET A 32 -1.85 18.76 21.20
C MET A 32 -2.09 17.26 21.30
N GLU A 33 -3.33 16.84 21.58
CA GLU A 33 -3.61 15.43 21.70
C GLU A 33 -3.65 14.68 20.36
N ALA A 34 -3.15 13.44 20.41
CA ALA A 34 -3.34 12.42 19.40
C ALA A 34 -3.63 11.07 20.06
N HIS A 35 -4.19 10.14 19.28
CA HIS A 35 -4.63 8.81 19.75
C HIS A 35 -4.31 7.66 18.79
N ASP A 36 -3.67 7.96 17.66
CA ASP A 36 -3.14 7.01 16.67
C ASP A 36 -2.07 7.70 15.81
N GLY A 37 -1.40 6.96 14.92
CA GLY A 37 -0.36 7.50 14.03
C GLY A 37 -0.86 8.60 13.10
N LEU A 38 -2.11 8.50 12.60
CA LEU A 38 -2.72 9.48 11.70
C LEU A 38 -2.92 10.84 12.41
N SER A 39 -3.57 10.82 13.57
CA SER A 39 -3.78 12.03 14.37
C SER A 39 -2.46 12.62 14.88
N ALA A 40 -1.48 11.78 15.21
CA ALA A 40 -0.13 12.23 15.58
C ALA A 40 0.55 12.98 14.43
N LYS A 41 0.46 12.46 13.20
CA LYS A 41 0.99 13.12 12.01
C LYS A 41 0.31 14.46 11.75
N GLY A 42 -1.02 14.50 11.85
CA GLY A 42 -1.78 15.75 11.72
C GLY A 42 -1.38 16.80 12.75
N VAL A 43 -1.05 16.41 13.99
CA VAL A 43 -0.52 17.32 15.02
C VAL A 43 0.85 17.89 14.63
N GLU A 44 1.75 17.05 14.11
CA GLU A 44 3.07 17.47 13.65
C GLU A 44 2.99 18.43 12.45
N GLU A 45 2.17 18.11 11.45
CA GLU A 45 1.98 18.94 10.24
C GLU A 45 1.32 20.29 10.56
N ALA A 46 0.48 20.34 11.59
CA ALA A 46 -0.10 21.59 12.09
C ALA A 46 0.93 22.51 12.78
N GLY A 47 2.13 22.00 13.09
CA GLY A 47 3.23 22.78 13.66
C GLY A 47 3.32 22.75 15.18
N PHE A 48 2.65 21.81 15.86
CA PHE A 48 2.88 21.61 17.30
C PHE A 48 4.27 21.01 17.56
N GLU A 49 4.89 21.42 18.67
CA GLU A 49 6.24 20.97 19.02
C GLU A 49 6.24 19.68 19.87
N ALA A 50 5.08 19.26 20.38
CA ALA A 50 4.91 18.06 21.17
C ALA A 50 3.48 17.52 21.10
N ILE A 51 3.35 16.21 21.30
CA ILE A 51 2.09 15.46 21.32
C ILE A 51 1.74 15.06 22.75
N TRP A 52 0.46 15.16 23.07
CA TRP A 52 -0.13 14.52 24.26
C TRP A 52 -0.77 13.19 23.85
N GLY A 53 -0.17 12.07 24.26
CA GLY A 53 -0.76 10.74 24.15
C GLY A 53 -1.85 10.57 25.19
N SER A 54 -3.06 11.03 24.88
CA SER A 54 -4.17 11.10 25.84
C SER A 54 -4.73 9.71 26.14
N GLY A 55 -4.76 9.33 27.43
CA GLY A 55 -5.38 8.08 27.88
C GLY A 55 -6.86 8.00 27.51
N LEU A 56 -7.60 9.11 27.70
CA LEU A 56 -8.99 9.22 27.27
C LEU A 56 -9.17 9.03 25.77
N SER A 57 -8.34 9.68 24.94
CA SER A 57 -8.50 9.59 23.49
C SER A 57 -8.11 8.21 22.97
N ILE A 58 -7.01 7.63 23.45
CA ILE A 58 -6.57 6.28 23.09
C ILE A 58 -7.61 5.24 23.49
N SER A 59 -8.10 5.25 24.75
CA SER A 59 -9.10 4.28 25.21
C SER A 59 -10.39 4.37 24.39
N THR A 60 -10.85 5.60 24.10
CA THR A 60 -12.09 5.84 23.36
C THR A 60 -11.97 5.39 21.90
N ALA A 61 -10.82 5.64 21.25
CA ALA A 61 -10.54 5.16 19.90
C ALA A 61 -10.52 3.62 19.83
N LEU A 62 -10.06 2.97 20.90
CA LEU A 62 -10.13 1.51 21.08
C LEU A 62 -11.54 1.00 21.47
N GLY A 63 -12.52 1.88 21.66
CA GLY A 63 -13.90 1.51 22.02
C GLY A 63 -14.09 1.12 23.49
N VAL A 64 -13.13 1.42 24.37
CA VAL A 64 -13.13 1.07 25.80
C VAL A 64 -13.11 2.30 26.70
N ARG A 65 -13.39 2.12 28.00
CA ARG A 65 -13.46 3.25 28.95
C ARG A 65 -12.09 3.61 29.50
N ASP A 66 -11.89 4.90 29.78
CA ASP A 66 -10.71 5.46 30.45
C ASP A 66 -10.70 5.10 31.95
N ARG A 67 -10.51 3.80 32.24
CA ARG A 67 -10.44 3.19 33.58
C ARG A 67 -9.50 1.98 33.61
N ASN A 68 -8.39 2.05 32.87
CA ASN A 68 -7.45 0.94 32.69
C ASN A 68 -8.09 -0.35 32.13
N GLU A 69 -9.15 -0.24 31.32
CA GLU A 69 -9.68 -1.40 30.58
C GLU A 69 -8.70 -1.85 29.49
N ALA A 70 -8.12 -0.89 28.73
CA ALA A 70 -6.95 -1.16 27.91
C ALA A 70 -5.73 -1.36 28.81
N SER A 71 -5.03 -2.47 28.59
CA SER A 71 -3.78 -2.75 29.28
C SER A 71 -2.66 -1.79 28.85
N TRP A 72 -1.67 -1.59 29.72
CA TRP A 72 -0.52 -0.73 29.42
C TRP A 72 0.25 -1.19 28.17
N THR A 73 0.23 -2.49 27.83
CA THR A 73 0.85 -3.00 26.61
C THR A 73 0.11 -2.53 25.36
N GLN A 74 -1.24 -2.59 25.36
CA GLN A 74 -2.02 -2.06 24.23
C GLN A 74 -1.84 -0.56 24.04
N VAL A 75 -1.71 0.19 25.15
CA VAL A 75 -1.40 1.63 25.09
C VAL A 75 0.01 1.87 24.52
N VAL A 76 1.00 1.08 24.94
CA VAL A 76 2.37 1.17 24.39
C VAL A 76 2.41 0.81 22.90
N ASP A 77 1.62 -0.17 22.44
CA ASP A 77 1.55 -0.52 21.01
C ASP A 77 1.02 0.67 20.18
N VAL A 78 -0.02 1.36 20.65
CA VAL A 78 -0.52 2.58 19.99
C VAL A 78 0.56 3.66 19.94
N LEU A 79 1.27 3.86 21.06
CA LEU A 79 2.36 4.85 21.14
C LEU A 79 3.54 4.52 20.23
N GLU A 80 3.86 3.24 20.01
CA GLU A 80 4.89 2.80 19.06
C GLU A 80 4.58 3.32 17.65
N PHE A 81 3.38 3.07 17.14
CA PHE A 81 2.95 3.63 15.84
C PHE A 81 2.92 5.17 15.81
N MET A 82 2.49 5.82 16.88
CA MET A 82 2.50 7.29 16.97
C MET A 82 3.93 7.85 16.92
N SER A 83 4.86 7.18 17.60
CA SER A 83 6.27 7.57 17.63
C SER A 83 6.91 7.36 16.27
N ASP A 84 6.68 6.22 15.62
CA ASP A 84 7.25 5.92 14.29
C ASP A 84 6.75 6.90 13.22
N ALA A 85 5.49 7.33 13.31
CA ALA A 85 4.89 8.27 12.36
C ALA A 85 5.40 9.72 12.48
N THR A 86 6.04 10.09 13.59
CA THR A 86 6.35 11.49 13.92
C THR A 86 7.79 11.71 14.34
N SER A 87 8.31 12.92 14.10
CA SER A 87 9.63 13.35 14.57
C SER A 87 9.58 14.12 15.89
N ILE A 88 8.43 14.72 16.23
CA ILE A 88 8.21 15.49 17.47
C ILE A 88 8.02 14.57 18.70
N PRO A 89 8.36 15.04 19.91
CA PRO A 89 8.18 14.28 21.15
C PRO A 89 6.72 13.98 21.50
N ILE A 90 6.51 12.82 22.12
CA ILE A 90 5.23 12.42 22.72
C ILE A 90 5.37 12.36 24.24
N MET A 91 4.44 13.01 24.95
CA MET A 91 4.21 12.82 26.38
C MET A 91 2.94 11.98 26.59
N LEU A 92 3.08 10.82 27.23
CA LEU A 92 1.97 9.92 27.55
C LEU A 92 1.21 10.34 28.82
N ASP A 93 -0.12 10.26 28.81
CA ASP A 93 -0.95 10.08 30.02
C ASP A 93 -0.73 8.67 30.57
N GLY A 94 0.16 8.54 31.56
CA GLY A 94 0.56 7.27 32.15
C GLY A 94 -0.36 6.79 33.27
N ASP A 95 -1.54 7.39 33.42
CA ASP A 95 -2.50 7.11 34.49
C ASP A 95 -1.82 7.13 35.87
N THR A 96 -1.98 6.11 36.69
CA THR A 96 -1.28 6.00 37.99
C THR A 96 0.04 5.23 37.90
N GLY A 97 0.53 4.95 36.68
CA GLY A 97 1.68 4.09 36.41
C GLY A 97 1.34 2.59 36.30
N TYR A 98 0.06 2.24 36.11
CA TYR A 98 -0.47 0.88 35.90
C TYR A 98 -0.13 -0.14 37.00
N GLY A 99 -0.02 0.33 38.25
CA GLY A 99 0.22 -0.51 39.42
C GLY A 99 1.13 0.18 40.43
N ASP A 100 2.04 -0.59 41.02
CA ASP A 100 3.03 -0.10 41.99
C ASP A 100 4.29 0.49 41.31
N PHE A 101 5.32 0.77 42.10
CA PHE A 101 6.62 1.26 41.59
C PHE A 101 7.28 0.28 40.60
N ASN A 102 7.08 -1.02 40.78
CA ASN A 102 7.68 -2.06 39.95
C ASN A 102 6.98 -2.17 38.59
N ASN A 103 5.65 -1.96 38.55
CA ASN A 103 4.93 -1.79 37.29
C ASN A 103 5.41 -0.53 36.55
N PHE A 104 5.45 0.61 37.24
CA PHE A 104 5.79 1.89 36.63
C PHE A 104 7.22 1.91 36.08
N ARG A 105 8.21 1.39 36.81
CA ARG A 105 9.60 1.35 36.31
C ARG A 105 9.75 0.49 35.06
N ARG A 106 8.93 -0.56 34.92
CA ARG A 106 8.88 -1.39 33.70
C ARG A 106 8.28 -0.60 32.55
N LEU A 107 7.19 0.14 32.80
CA LEU A 107 6.59 1.04 31.81
C LEU A 107 7.63 2.06 31.32
N VAL A 108 8.33 2.75 32.22
CA VAL A 108 9.34 3.76 31.83
C VAL A 108 10.39 3.17 30.89
N ARG A 109 10.92 1.98 31.17
CA ARG A 109 11.86 1.31 30.27
C ARG A 109 11.25 1.03 28.89
N LYS A 110 9.98 0.62 28.85
CA LYS A 110 9.27 0.36 27.58
C LYS A 110 8.98 1.63 26.80
N LEU A 111 8.61 2.72 27.46
CA LEU A 111 8.43 4.02 26.82
C LEU A 111 9.74 4.54 26.22
N CYS A 112 10.86 4.43 26.95
CA CYS A 112 12.18 4.78 26.41
C CYS A 112 12.57 3.92 25.19
N GLN A 113 12.22 2.63 25.18
CA GLN A 113 12.46 1.73 24.03
C GLN A 113 11.65 2.10 22.79
N ARG A 114 10.57 2.87 22.93
CA ARG A 114 9.68 3.32 21.85
C ARG A 114 9.83 4.81 21.51
N ASP A 115 10.94 5.41 21.95
CA ASP A 115 11.26 6.82 21.76
C ASP A 115 10.16 7.79 22.25
N ILE A 116 9.39 7.37 23.25
CA ILE A 116 8.47 8.26 23.95
C ILE A 116 9.28 9.18 24.86
N ALA A 117 8.98 10.47 24.83
CA ALA A 117 9.81 11.51 25.41
C ALA A 117 9.51 11.75 26.89
N ALA A 118 8.26 11.54 27.29
CA ALA A 118 7.82 11.78 28.65
C ALA A 118 6.61 10.94 29.05
N VAL A 119 6.40 10.79 30.35
CA VAL A 119 5.18 10.22 30.94
C VAL A 119 4.68 11.10 32.07
N CYS A 120 3.37 11.31 32.10
CA CYS A 120 2.66 12.01 33.16
C CYS A 120 1.90 10.99 34.00
N ILE A 121 2.21 10.86 35.29
CA ILE A 121 1.47 9.97 36.21
C ILE A 121 0.73 10.77 37.27
N GLU A 122 -0.46 10.31 37.68
CA GLU A 122 -1.32 10.97 38.66
C GLU A 122 -1.37 10.23 40.00
N ASP A 123 -1.52 10.99 41.08
CA ASP A 123 -1.45 10.50 42.46
C ASP A 123 -2.77 9.93 43.01
N LYS A 124 -3.55 9.27 42.15
CA LYS A 124 -4.74 8.50 42.52
C LYS A 124 -4.39 7.05 42.88
N ILE A 125 -5.32 6.39 43.58
CA ILE A 125 -5.26 4.95 43.82
C ILE A 125 -5.65 4.19 42.53
N PHE A 126 -4.93 3.11 42.21
CA PHE A 126 -5.23 2.23 41.08
C PHE A 126 -6.40 1.27 41.39
N PRO A 127 -7.31 0.97 40.43
CA PRO A 127 -7.35 1.44 39.05
C PRO A 127 -7.79 2.90 38.90
N LYS A 128 -7.34 3.56 37.83
CA LYS A 128 -7.66 4.98 37.55
C LYS A 128 -9.17 5.21 37.49
N THR A 129 -9.59 6.29 38.13
CA THR A 129 -10.94 6.86 37.98
C THR A 129 -10.82 8.22 37.29
N ASN A 130 -11.57 8.42 36.21
CA ASN A 130 -11.54 9.65 35.42
C ASN A 130 -11.94 10.89 36.27
N SER A 131 -11.22 12.00 36.09
CA SER A 131 -11.37 13.24 36.88
C SER A 131 -12.71 13.97 36.70
N PHE A 132 -13.55 13.56 35.75
CA PHE A 132 -14.88 14.14 35.52
C PHE A 132 -16.01 13.41 36.26
N LEU A 133 -15.72 12.35 37.02
CA LEU A 133 -16.72 11.60 37.77
C LEU A 133 -16.97 12.21 39.16
N ASP A 134 -18.24 12.29 39.58
CA ASP A 134 -18.65 12.87 40.86
C ASP A 134 -18.31 11.96 42.06
N GLY A 135 -17.80 12.57 43.15
CA GLY A 135 -17.47 11.91 44.43
C GLY A 135 -16.07 12.26 44.93
N GLY A 136 -15.87 12.31 46.26
CA GLY A 136 -14.54 12.48 46.86
C GLY A 136 -13.66 11.26 46.56
N GLN A 137 -12.50 11.48 45.96
CA GLN A 137 -11.59 10.40 45.56
C GLN A 137 -10.43 10.29 46.56
N ALA A 138 -10.12 9.07 46.98
CA ALA A 138 -8.93 8.82 47.78
C ALA A 138 -7.67 8.94 46.90
N LEU A 139 -6.66 9.65 47.42
CA LEU A 139 -5.36 9.82 46.77
C LEU A 139 -4.38 8.80 47.34
N ALA A 140 -3.34 8.51 46.57
CA ALA A 140 -2.22 7.71 47.05
C ALA A 140 -1.49 8.44 48.20
N ASP A 141 -0.84 7.65 49.04
CA ASP A 141 0.07 8.17 50.04
C ASP A 141 1.25 8.91 49.35
N ILE A 142 1.69 10.02 49.95
CA ILE A 142 2.73 10.86 49.35
C ILE A 142 4.05 10.10 49.23
N ASP A 143 4.43 9.31 50.23
CA ASP A 143 5.69 8.57 50.23
C ASP A 143 5.64 7.43 49.22
N GLU A 144 4.49 6.77 49.08
CA GLU A 144 4.26 5.75 48.04
C GLU A 144 4.43 6.35 46.64
N PHE A 145 3.77 7.48 46.35
CA PHE A 145 3.84 8.11 45.03
C PHE A 145 5.23 8.70 44.74
N SER A 146 5.88 9.27 45.75
CA SER A 146 7.27 9.75 45.67
C SER A 146 8.24 8.60 45.37
N GLY A 147 8.07 7.45 46.03
CA GLY A 147 8.84 6.23 45.75
C GLY A 147 8.65 5.73 44.33
N LYS A 148 7.43 5.82 43.80
CA LYS A 148 7.12 5.48 42.39
C LYS A 148 7.82 6.42 41.41
N ILE A 149 7.77 7.74 41.62
CA ILE A 149 8.51 8.72 40.81
C ILE A 149 10.00 8.37 40.79
N LYS A 150 10.60 8.19 41.97
CA LYS A 150 12.02 7.83 42.10
C LYS A 150 12.37 6.54 41.36
N ALA A 151 11.57 5.49 41.51
CA ALA A 151 11.79 4.22 40.81
C ALA A 151 11.74 4.36 39.28
N GLY A 152 10.86 5.23 38.77
CA GLY A 152 10.82 5.59 37.35
C GLY A 152 12.10 6.33 36.91
N LYS A 153 12.52 7.34 37.68
CA LYS A 153 13.76 8.11 37.42
C LYS A 153 14.99 7.21 37.40
N ASP A 154 15.10 6.28 38.36
CA ASP A 154 16.21 5.33 38.47
C ASP A 154 16.23 4.29 37.32
N SER A 155 15.12 4.12 36.60
CA SER A 155 14.96 3.03 35.61
C SER A 155 14.95 3.50 34.16
N ARG A 156 14.97 4.81 33.90
CA ARG A 156 15.06 5.36 32.53
C ARG A 156 16.36 4.94 31.86
N THR A 157 16.31 4.68 30.56
CA THR A 157 17.50 4.38 29.75
C THR A 157 17.97 5.58 28.93
N ASN A 158 17.21 6.68 28.98
CA ASN A 158 17.55 7.97 28.40
C ASN A 158 17.43 9.02 29.52
N ASP A 159 18.52 9.74 29.81
CA ASP A 159 18.57 10.71 30.91
C ASP A 159 17.67 11.93 30.69
N ASP A 160 17.36 12.24 29.43
CA ASP A 160 16.48 13.35 29.07
C ASP A 160 14.99 13.00 29.25
N PHE A 161 14.65 11.70 29.38
CA PHE A 161 13.25 11.26 29.56
C PHE A 161 12.62 11.92 30.78
N SER A 162 11.46 12.54 30.57
CA SER A 162 10.77 13.32 31.60
C SER A 162 9.66 12.55 32.30
N ILE A 163 9.61 12.65 33.63
CA ILE A 163 8.50 12.18 34.45
C ILE A 163 7.77 13.38 35.04
N ILE A 164 6.51 13.55 34.66
CA ILE A 164 5.63 14.61 35.14
C ILE A 164 4.74 14.05 36.24
N ALA A 165 4.65 14.76 37.36
CA ALA A 165 3.75 14.40 38.46
C ALA A 165 2.46 15.22 38.37
N ARG A 166 1.34 14.55 38.11
CA ARG A 166 0.01 15.14 38.08
C ARG A 166 -0.65 15.07 39.46
N ILE A 167 -1.08 16.24 39.93
CA ILE A 167 -1.66 16.42 41.27
C ILE A 167 -3.18 16.51 41.14
N GLU A 168 -3.88 15.57 41.78
CA GLU A 168 -5.35 15.51 41.76
C GLU A 168 -5.98 16.03 43.06
N ALA A 169 -5.21 16.64 43.96
CA ALA A 169 -5.69 17.18 45.25
C ALA A 169 -6.85 18.18 45.12
N LEU A 170 -6.81 19.09 44.15
CA LEU A 170 -7.90 20.04 43.90
C LEU A 170 -9.13 19.34 43.30
N ILE A 171 -8.92 18.33 42.45
CA ILE A 171 -10.01 17.52 41.87
C ILE A 171 -10.74 16.75 42.98
N ALA A 172 -9.98 16.13 43.89
CA ALA A 172 -10.49 15.34 44.99
C ALA A 172 -11.00 16.16 46.19
N GLY A 173 -10.81 17.48 46.20
CA GLY A 173 -11.38 18.40 47.18
C GLY A 173 -10.54 18.63 48.45
N TYR A 174 -9.26 18.28 48.46
CA TYR A 174 -8.37 18.48 49.61
C TYR A 174 -7.88 19.93 49.78
N GLY A 175 -7.98 20.76 48.72
CA GLY A 175 -7.62 22.17 48.75
C GLY A 175 -6.17 22.49 48.35
N MET A 176 -5.82 23.77 48.43
CA MET A 176 -4.56 24.33 47.91
C MET A 176 -3.32 23.86 48.70
N ASP A 177 -3.40 23.89 50.03
CA ASP A 177 -2.26 23.54 50.89
C ASP A 177 -1.81 22.09 50.67
N GLU A 178 -2.76 21.16 50.53
CA GLU A 178 -2.46 19.76 50.22
C GLU A 178 -1.89 19.60 48.81
N ALA A 179 -2.40 20.35 47.83
CA ALA A 179 -1.87 20.34 46.47
C ALA A 179 -0.39 20.79 46.45
N LEU A 180 -0.05 21.85 47.18
CA LEU A 180 1.33 22.36 47.28
C LEU A 180 2.24 21.40 48.05
N ARG A 181 1.75 20.79 49.13
CA ARG A 181 2.50 19.77 49.90
C ARG A 181 2.88 18.57 49.03
N ARG A 182 1.95 18.10 48.20
CA ARG A 182 2.17 17.03 47.22
C ARG A 182 3.16 17.45 46.15
N ALA A 183 3.01 18.65 45.58
CA ALA A 183 3.92 19.19 44.59
C ALA A 183 5.37 19.23 45.07
N GLU A 184 5.60 19.70 46.30
CA GLU A 184 6.93 19.74 46.91
C GLU A 184 7.53 18.35 47.07
N ALA A 185 6.75 17.40 47.60
CA ALA A 185 7.24 16.03 47.79
C ALA A 185 7.59 15.37 46.45
N TYR A 186 6.74 15.55 45.43
CA TYR A 186 6.95 14.94 44.11
C TYR A 186 8.11 15.58 43.35
N HIS A 187 8.28 16.89 43.48
CA HIS A 187 9.45 17.59 42.96
C HIS A 187 10.74 17.11 43.66
N ALA A 188 10.74 17.02 44.99
CA ALA A 188 11.87 16.50 45.77
C ALA A 188 12.19 15.02 45.44
N ALA A 189 11.19 14.24 45.04
CA ALA A 189 11.36 12.86 44.56
C ALA A 189 11.96 12.77 43.15
N GLY A 190 12.10 13.89 42.44
CA GLY A 190 12.74 13.97 41.13
C GLY A 190 11.79 14.12 39.94
N ALA A 191 10.52 14.51 40.18
CA ALA A 191 9.62 14.90 39.09
C ALA A 191 10.17 16.10 38.33
N ASP A 192 10.15 16.00 37.00
CA ASP A 192 10.71 16.98 36.08
C ASP A 192 9.79 18.18 35.83
N GLY A 193 8.50 18.00 36.13
CA GLY A 193 7.49 19.04 36.11
C GLY A 193 6.27 18.60 36.88
N ILE A 194 5.45 19.57 37.25
CA ILE A 194 4.20 19.37 37.98
C ILE A 194 3.04 19.69 37.05
N LEU A 195 2.06 18.78 36.96
CA LEU A 195 0.78 19.08 36.32
C LEU A 195 -0.25 19.34 37.40
N ILE A 196 -0.75 20.58 37.48
CA ILE A 196 -1.85 20.93 38.36
C ILE A 196 -3.18 20.91 37.59
N HIS A 197 -4.17 20.20 38.13
CA HIS A 197 -5.48 20.10 37.50
C HIS A 197 -6.60 20.67 38.36
N SER A 198 -7.59 21.28 37.72
CA SER A 198 -8.81 21.78 38.34
C SER A 198 -10.01 21.43 37.45
N ARG A 199 -11.13 21.10 38.09
CA ARG A 199 -12.42 20.82 37.44
C ARG A 199 -13.33 22.05 37.35
N ARG A 200 -12.89 23.20 37.86
CA ARG A 200 -13.65 24.46 37.78
C ARG A 200 -13.67 25.01 36.36
N SER A 201 -14.68 25.83 36.07
CA SER A 201 -14.81 26.54 34.80
C SER A 201 -13.94 27.80 34.70
N THR A 202 -13.30 28.22 35.80
CA THR A 202 -12.36 29.35 35.84
C THR A 202 -10.96 28.87 36.19
N ALA A 203 -9.94 29.63 35.75
CA ALA A 203 -8.54 29.31 35.99
C ALA A 203 -8.02 29.76 37.37
N ASP A 204 -8.87 30.30 38.24
CA ASP A 204 -8.41 30.97 39.48
C ASP A 204 -7.60 30.04 40.39
N GLU A 205 -8.01 28.78 40.53
CA GLU A 205 -7.27 27.79 41.32
C GLU A 205 -5.88 27.49 40.72
N VAL A 206 -5.78 27.32 39.40
CA VAL A 206 -4.48 26.99 38.78
C VAL A 206 -3.53 28.20 38.76
N LEU A 207 -4.08 29.42 38.62
CA LEU A 207 -3.29 30.66 38.69
C LEU A 207 -2.81 30.94 40.13
N GLU A 208 -3.66 30.67 41.13
CA GLU A 208 -3.26 30.78 42.54
C GLU A 208 -2.20 29.74 42.89
N PHE A 209 -2.35 28.51 42.42
CA PHE A 209 -1.31 27.49 42.57
C PHE A 209 0.00 27.95 41.95
N ALA A 210 0.00 28.45 40.71
CA ALA A 210 1.19 28.94 40.02
C ALA A 210 1.90 30.05 40.82
N ARG A 211 1.13 31.00 41.35
CA ARG A 211 1.63 32.09 42.20
C ARG A 211 2.33 31.57 43.45
N GLN A 212 1.73 30.59 44.15
CA GLN A 212 2.32 30.01 45.34
C GLN A 212 3.48 29.06 45.02
N TRP A 213 3.42 28.35 43.90
CA TRP A 213 4.48 27.47 43.40
C TRP A 213 5.79 28.22 43.11
N ALA A 214 5.68 29.50 42.74
CA ALA A 214 6.82 30.43 42.66
C ALA A 214 7.98 29.92 41.78
N GLY A 215 7.66 29.19 40.70
CA GLY A 215 8.65 28.74 39.72
C GLY A 215 9.63 27.67 40.21
N ARG A 216 9.31 26.92 41.27
CA ARG A 216 10.17 25.83 41.80
C ARG A 216 10.48 24.73 40.78
N ALA A 217 9.53 24.43 39.90
CA ALA A 217 9.70 23.52 38.76
C ALA A 217 8.73 23.91 37.63
N PRO A 218 8.95 23.44 36.39
CA PRO A 218 8.02 23.63 35.28
C PRO A 218 6.58 23.22 35.65
N LEU A 219 5.63 24.12 35.39
CA LEU A 219 4.21 23.92 35.70
C LEU A 219 3.40 23.71 34.42
N ILE A 220 2.61 22.64 34.42
CA ILE A 220 1.82 22.17 33.29
C ILE A 220 0.34 22.25 33.65
N ILE A 221 -0.51 22.66 32.69
CA ILE A 221 -1.96 22.76 32.89
C ILE A 221 -2.76 22.13 31.73
N VAL A 222 -4.02 21.81 32.02
CA VAL A 222 -4.99 21.24 31.07
C VAL A 222 -6.27 22.08 31.08
N PRO A 223 -6.38 23.14 30.26
CA PRO A 223 -7.47 24.11 30.31
C PRO A 223 -8.78 23.68 29.65
N THR A 224 -9.11 22.37 29.63
CA THR A 224 -10.32 21.85 28.98
C THR A 224 -11.62 22.44 29.58
N LYS A 225 -11.68 22.67 30.89
CA LYS A 225 -12.87 23.23 31.57
C LYS A 225 -12.87 24.76 31.67
N TYR A 226 -11.69 25.37 31.69
CA TYR A 226 -11.50 26.82 31.79
C TYR A 226 -10.94 27.42 30.48
N TYR A 227 -11.39 26.85 29.35
CA TYR A 227 -10.94 27.15 27.98
C TYR A 227 -11.13 28.61 27.56
N ALA A 228 -12.05 29.34 28.22
CA ALA A 228 -12.31 30.75 27.95
C ALA A 228 -11.22 31.68 28.52
N THR A 229 -10.31 31.17 29.36
CA THR A 229 -9.23 31.96 29.94
C THR A 229 -8.21 32.31 28.84
N PRO A 230 -7.89 33.60 28.63
CA PRO A 230 -6.91 33.99 27.61
C PRO A 230 -5.53 33.40 27.90
N THR A 231 -4.87 32.86 26.86
CA THR A 231 -3.54 32.25 26.96
C THR A 231 -2.48 33.17 27.56
N GLN A 232 -2.61 34.49 27.36
CA GLN A 232 -1.71 35.47 27.97
C GLN A 232 -1.67 35.35 29.49
N ARG A 233 -2.80 35.05 30.15
CA ARG A 233 -2.82 34.86 31.61
C ARG A 233 -1.96 33.67 32.07
N PHE A 234 -1.83 32.64 31.23
CA PHE A 234 -0.96 31.50 31.52
C PHE A 234 0.52 31.87 31.33
N ARG A 235 0.84 32.69 30.30
CA ARG A 235 2.19 33.24 30.12
C ARG A 235 2.59 34.11 31.31
N ASP A 236 1.72 35.04 31.72
CA ASP A 236 1.97 35.96 32.84
C ASP A 236 2.14 35.22 34.18
N ALA A 237 1.49 34.05 34.33
CA ALA A 237 1.60 33.20 35.52
C ALA A 237 2.81 32.26 35.50
N GLY A 238 3.66 32.30 34.47
CA GLY A 238 4.84 31.44 34.37
C GLY A 238 4.50 29.96 34.15
N ILE A 239 3.37 29.66 33.50
CA ILE A 239 3.06 28.30 33.07
C ILE A 239 4.04 27.90 31.95
N SER A 240 4.63 26.71 32.07
CA SER A 240 5.61 26.20 31.11
C SER A 240 4.94 25.51 29.92
N LEU A 241 3.88 24.72 30.15
CA LEU A 241 3.25 23.93 29.10
C LEU A 241 1.73 23.87 29.25
N VAL A 242 1.02 24.04 28.14
CA VAL A 242 -0.44 23.85 28.04
C VAL A 242 -0.76 22.61 27.20
N ILE A 243 -1.67 21.78 27.69
CA ILE A 243 -2.14 20.58 27.00
C ILE A 243 -3.56 20.77 26.46
N TRP A 244 -3.74 20.63 25.15
CA TRP A 244 -5.05 20.56 24.49
C TRP A 244 -5.52 19.11 24.42
N ALA A 245 -6.20 18.64 25.47
CA ALA A 245 -6.16 17.20 25.82
C ALA A 245 -7.05 16.21 25.04
N ASN A 246 -8.07 16.63 24.28
CA ASN A 246 -9.05 15.70 23.66
C ASN A 246 -9.84 16.28 22.46
N HIS A 247 -9.33 17.33 21.84
CA HIS A 247 -10.05 18.08 20.82
C HIS A 247 -10.03 17.36 19.46
N ASN A 248 -8.95 16.69 19.08
CA ASN A 248 -8.87 15.93 17.83
C ASN A 248 -9.84 14.74 17.83
N LEU A 249 -9.93 13.99 18.94
CA LEU A 249 -10.92 12.93 19.12
C LEU A 249 -12.34 13.48 18.99
N ARG A 250 -12.65 14.60 19.66
CA ARG A 250 -13.99 15.22 19.62
C ARG A 250 -14.36 15.68 18.21
N ALA A 251 -13.42 16.29 17.49
CA ALA A 251 -13.61 16.70 16.10
C ALA A 251 -13.83 15.49 15.18
N SER A 252 -12.98 14.48 15.29
CA SER A 252 -13.09 13.22 14.53
C SER A 252 -14.44 12.53 14.77
N LEU A 253 -14.85 12.38 16.03
CA LEU A 253 -16.13 11.79 16.40
C LEU A 253 -17.32 12.51 15.77
N GLN A 254 -17.29 13.84 15.74
CA GLN A 254 -18.35 14.64 15.12
C GLN A 254 -18.37 14.42 13.60
N ALA A 255 -17.23 14.60 12.92
CA ALA A 255 -17.13 14.46 11.47
C ALA A 255 -17.52 13.06 10.98
N MET A 256 -17.01 12.01 11.62
CA MET A 256 -17.35 10.62 11.27
C MET A 256 -18.86 10.35 11.39
N ARG A 257 -19.51 10.86 12.44
CA ARG A 257 -20.96 10.68 12.65
C ARG A 257 -21.79 11.44 11.62
N GLU A 258 -21.40 12.66 11.28
CA GLU A 258 -22.09 13.49 10.30
C GLU A 258 -21.98 12.86 8.91
N THR A 259 -20.78 12.50 8.47
CA THR A 259 -20.53 11.82 7.19
C THR A 259 -21.28 10.50 7.09
N SER A 260 -21.19 9.64 8.09
CA SER A 260 -21.88 8.34 8.08
C SER A 260 -23.40 8.51 7.98
N ARG A 261 -23.98 9.47 8.72
CA ARG A 261 -25.43 9.74 8.69
C ARG A 261 -25.86 10.24 7.31
N GLN A 262 -25.05 11.08 6.68
CA GLN A 262 -25.35 11.61 5.37
C GLN A 262 -25.34 10.52 4.29
N ILE A 263 -24.25 9.74 4.20
CA ILE A 263 -24.13 8.64 3.24
C ILE A 263 -25.25 7.63 3.43
N TYR A 264 -25.60 7.30 4.67
CA TYR A 264 -26.69 6.38 4.97
C TYR A 264 -28.05 6.89 4.46
N ARG A 265 -28.34 8.19 4.65
CA ARG A 265 -29.60 8.81 4.22
C ARG A 265 -29.70 8.95 2.70
N GLU A 266 -28.60 9.32 2.05
CA GLU A 266 -28.57 9.68 0.62
C GLU A 266 -28.21 8.49 -0.27
N GLN A 267 -27.66 7.41 0.29
CA GLN A 267 -27.14 6.24 -0.44
C GLN A 267 -26.17 6.63 -1.56
N SER A 268 -25.44 7.73 -1.37
CA SER A 268 -24.55 8.34 -2.35
C SER A 268 -23.39 9.02 -1.63
N LEU A 269 -22.26 9.14 -2.34
CA LEU A 269 -21.08 9.88 -1.90
C LEU A 269 -21.04 11.30 -2.49
N ALA A 270 -21.87 11.61 -3.49
CA ALA A 270 -21.74 12.81 -4.32
C ALA A 270 -21.69 14.12 -3.52
N ASP A 271 -22.50 14.25 -2.47
CA ASP A 271 -22.53 15.45 -1.64
C ASP A 271 -21.46 15.45 -0.53
N VAL A 272 -20.82 14.31 -0.24
CA VAL A 272 -19.75 14.17 0.75
C VAL A 272 -18.38 14.45 0.14
N GLU A 273 -18.16 14.00 -1.10
CA GLU A 273 -16.94 14.26 -1.84
C GLU A 273 -16.66 15.77 -1.94
N GLY A 274 -15.42 16.17 -1.62
CA GLY A 274 -15.02 17.58 -1.50
C GLY A 274 -15.18 18.20 -0.10
N ARG A 275 -15.79 17.48 0.86
CA ARG A 275 -15.81 17.85 2.30
C ARG A 275 -15.00 16.90 3.18
N VAL A 276 -14.45 15.85 2.60
CA VAL A 276 -13.50 14.92 3.22
C VAL A 276 -12.14 15.06 2.55
N ALA A 277 -11.09 14.56 3.20
CA ALA A 277 -9.77 14.50 2.59
C ALA A 277 -9.80 13.63 1.33
N ASP A 278 -9.10 14.05 0.27
CA ASP A 278 -8.95 13.25 -0.93
C ASP A 278 -8.03 12.04 -0.69
N LEU A 279 -8.11 11.03 -1.56
CA LEU A 279 -7.29 9.83 -1.44
C LEU A 279 -5.78 10.10 -1.57
N GLY A 280 -5.38 11.12 -2.33
CA GLY A 280 -3.98 11.52 -2.44
C GLY A 280 -3.41 12.00 -1.10
N SER A 281 -4.20 12.76 -0.34
CA SER A 281 -3.86 13.16 1.03
C SER A 281 -3.71 11.95 1.96
N VAL A 282 -4.59 10.94 1.83
CA VAL A 282 -4.48 9.68 2.59
C VAL A 282 -3.19 8.92 2.26
N PHE A 283 -2.87 8.78 0.96
CA PHE A 283 -1.64 8.10 0.52
C PHE A 283 -0.37 8.87 0.90
N THR A 284 -0.44 10.20 0.93
CA THR A 284 0.67 11.05 1.36
C THR A 284 0.99 10.80 2.83
N ILE A 285 -0.01 10.80 3.70
CA ILE A 285 0.18 10.53 5.13
C ILE A 285 0.65 9.09 5.37
N ALA A 286 0.18 8.13 4.58
CA ALA A 286 0.60 6.72 4.68
C ALA A 286 2.04 6.46 4.21
N GLY A 287 2.71 7.45 3.58
CA GLY A 287 4.08 7.32 3.12
C GLY A 287 4.25 6.61 1.77
N ASN A 288 3.19 6.45 0.97
CA ASN A 288 3.22 5.68 -0.27
C ASN A 288 4.26 6.18 -1.29
N ARG A 289 4.58 7.47 -1.26
CA ARG A 289 5.63 8.04 -2.12
C ARG A 289 7.00 7.46 -1.80
N GLU A 290 7.35 7.36 -0.52
CA GLU A 290 8.63 6.80 -0.09
C GLU A 290 8.70 5.31 -0.45
N LEU A 291 7.61 4.57 -0.28
CA LEU A 291 7.52 3.18 -0.73
C LEU A 291 7.73 3.05 -2.24
N ALA A 292 7.09 3.89 -3.07
CA ALA A 292 7.27 3.83 -4.52
C ALA A 292 8.72 4.13 -4.93
N GLU A 293 9.37 5.12 -4.30
CA GLU A 293 10.79 5.43 -4.50
C GLU A 293 11.69 4.24 -4.08
N ALA A 294 11.33 3.53 -3.01
CA ALA A 294 12.03 2.32 -2.57
C ALA A 294 11.81 1.13 -3.52
N GLU A 295 10.60 0.96 -4.07
CA GLU A 295 10.30 -0.08 -5.05
C GLU A 295 11.11 0.09 -6.33
N GLU A 296 11.24 1.32 -6.85
CA GLU A 296 12.10 1.62 -8.00
C GLU A 296 13.58 1.28 -7.73
N LEU A 297 14.04 1.46 -6.50
CA LEU A 297 15.43 1.24 -6.12
C LEU A 297 15.76 -0.24 -5.86
N TYR A 298 14.82 -0.97 -5.24
CA TYR A 298 15.09 -2.30 -4.69
C TYR A 298 14.39 -3.44 -5.43
N LEU A 299 13.35 -3.17 -6.22
CA LEU A 299 12.73 -4.20 -7.07
C LEU A 299 13.43 -4.27 -8.43
N PRO A 300 13.66 -5.48 -8.98
CA PRO A 300 14.16 -5.60 -10.34
C PRO A 300 13.12 -5.01 -11.30
N GLY A 301 13.52 -4.02 -12.08
CA GLY A 301 12.65 -3.45 -13.12
C GLY A 301 12.18 -4.56 -14.06
N ARG A 302 10.86 -4.77 -14.15
CA ARG A 302 10.30 -5.59 -15.22
C ARG A 302 10.52 -4.81 -16.53
N PRO A 303 11.16 -5.39 -17.55
CA PRO A 303 11.29 -4.71 -18.82
C PRO A 303 9.90 -4.34 -19.34
N GLU A 304 9.71 -3.09 -19.77
CA GLU A 304 8.47 -2.70 -20.44
C GLU A 304 8.24 -3.64 -21.61
N THR A 305 7.18 -4.43 -21.49
CA THR A 305 6.79 -5.43 -22.47
C THR A 305 5.50 -4.95 -23.11
N ASN A 306 5.47 -4.85 -24.43
CA ASN A 306 4.24 -4.63 -25.18
C ASN A 306 3.68 -5.95 -25.71
N ALA A 307 2.43 -5.95 -26.17
CA ALA A 307 1.83 -7.10 -26.83
C ALA A 307 1.15 -6.73 -28.15
N ILE A 308 1.29 -7.61 -29.14
CA ILE A 308 0.60 -7.54 -30.42
C ILE A 308 -0.34 -8.75 -30.51
N ILE A 309 -1.63 -8.49 -30.62
CA ILE A 309 -2.66 -9.53 -30.74
C ILE A 309 -3.16 -9.56 -32.19
N LEU A 310 -3.02 -10.71 -32.86
CA LEU A 310 -3.54 -10.92 -34.21
C LEU A 310 -5.01 -11.36 -34.16
N ALA A 311 -5.90 -10.48 -34.61
CA ALA A 311 -7.35 -10.64 -34.53
C ALA A 311 -8.04 -10.39 -35.90
N ALA A 312 -7.34 -10.64 -37.01
CA ALA A 312 -7.80 -10.25 -38.34
C ALA A 312 -8.80 -11.23 -39.00
N THR A 313 -8.80 -12.50 -38.58
CA THR A 313 -9.54 -13.55 -39.29
C THR A 313 -11.03 -13.64 -38.91
N ARG A 314 -11.86 -14.04 -39.87
CA ARG A 314 -13.29 -14.35 -39.64
C ARG A 314 -13.52 -15.61 -38.80
N GLY A 315 -12.77 -16.69 -39.08
CA GLY A 315 -13.07 -18.04 -38.58
C GLY A 315 -14.20 -18.70 -39.38
N SER A 316 -13.93 -19.04 -40.65
CA SER A 316 -14.94 -19.50 -41.63
C SER A 316 -15.80 -20.69 -41.17
N LYS A 317 -15.30 -21.55 -40.27
CA LYS A 317 -16.01 -22.71 -39.71
C LYS A 317 -17.07 -22.36 -38.67
N LEU A 318 -17.05 -21.15 -38.13
CA LEU A 318 -18.01 -20.66 -37.13
C LEU A 318 -19.32 -20.12 -37.74
N LYS A 319 -19.36 -19.98 -39.08
CA LYS A 319 -20.55 -19.59 -39.86
C LYS A 319 -21.27 -18.38 -39.25
N GLU A 320 -22.53 -18.56 -38.86
CA GLU A 320 -23.44 -17.55 -38.31
C GLU A 320 -22.93 -16.90 -37.01
N LEU A 321 -22.12 -17.62 -36.20
CA LEU A 321 -21.58 -17.08 -34.95
C LEU A 321 -20.63 -15.89 -35.16
N THR A 322 -20.09 -15.75 -36.37
CA THR A 322 -19.15 -14.68 -36.78
C THR A 322 -19.74 -13.81 -37.88
N GLU A 323 -21.07 -13.70 -37.96
CA GLU A 323 -21.71 -12.87 -38.99
C GLU A 323 -21.49 -11.38 -38.75
N ASP A 324 -21.65 -10.93 -37.50
CA ASP A 324 -21.60 -9.53 -37.08
C ASP A 324 -20.30 -9.13 -36.37
N LYS A 325 -19.45 -10.10 -36.01
CA LYS A 325 -18.22 -9.88 -35.22
C LYS A 325 -17.08 -10.84 -35.59
N PRO A 326 -15.81 -10.46 -35.33
CA PRO A 326 -14.68 -11.39 -35.48
C PRO A 326 -14.71 -12.50 -34.43
N LYS A 327 -14.03 -13.62 -34.71
CA LYS A 327 -13.98 -14.78 -33.81
C LYS A 327 -13.47 -14.43 -32.40
N CYS A 328 -12.52 -13.51 -32.29
CA CYS A 328 -11.97 -13.05 -31.01
C CYS A 328 -13.00 -12.31 -30.13
N MET A 329 -14.12 -11.88 -30.72
CA MET A 329 -15.21 -11.22 -30.00
C MET A 329 -16.37 -12.17 -29.66
N LEU A 330 -16.20 -13.47 -29.88
CA LEU A 330 -17.17 -14.49 -29.46
C LEU A 330 -17.28 -14.55 -27.94
N ASP A 331 -18.53 -14.69 -27.48
CA ASP A 331 -18.85 -14.75 -26.05
C ASP A 331 -18.53 -16.14 -25.47
N VAL A 332 -17.71 -16.13 -24.43
CA VAL A 332 -17.43 -17.28 -23.58
C VAL A 332 -17.80 -16.93 -22.15
N ARG A 333 -18.98 -17.39 -21.72
CA ARG A 333 -19.57 -17.14 -20.38
C ARG A 333 -19.69 -15.66 -20.04
N GLY A 334 -20.27 -14.86 -20.94
CA GLY A 334 -20.57 -13.44 -20.72
C GLY A 334 -19.41 -12.49 -20.97
N GLU A 335 -18.28 -12.99 -21.48
CA GLU A 335 -17.09 -12.17 -21.77
C GLU A 335 -16.47 -12.59 -23.12
N PRO A 336 -16.12 -11.62 -24.00
CA PRO A 336 -15.41 -11.89 -25.24
C PRO A 336 -14.03 -12.53 -25.01
N LEU A 337 -13.60 -13.43 -25.91
CA LEU A 337 -12.25 -14.04 -25.85
C LEU A 337 -11.14 -12.99 -25.76
N LEU A 338 -11.20 -11.96 -26.62
CA LEU A 338 -10.20 -10.90 -26.66
C LEU A 338 -10.12 -10.14 -25.35
N ARG A 339 -11.26 -9.90 -24.67
CA ARG A 339 -11.29 -9.24 -23.36
C ARG A 339 -10.61 -10.07 -22.29
N ARG A 340 -10.75 -11.40 -22.34
CA ARG A 340 -10.05 -12.32 -21.42
C ARG A 340 -8.55 -12.27 -21.67
N LEU A 341 -8.13 -12.29 -22.93
CA LEU A 341 -6.73 -12.21 -23.32
C LEU A 341 -6.09 -10.89 -22.86
N THR A 342 -6.74 -9.75 -23.10
CA THR A 342 -6.24 -8.45 -22.64
C THR A 342 -6.20 -8.35 -21.12
N ARG A 343 -7.17 -8.96 -20.40
CA ARG A 343 -7.10 -9.08 -18.94
C ARG A 343 -5.88 -9.91 -18.50
N SER A 344 -5.66 -11.08 -19.08
CA SER A 344 -4.51 -11.93 -18.74
C SER A 344 -3.16 -11.21 -18.98
N LEU A 345 -3.04 -10.44 -20.06
CA LEU A 345 -1.86 -9.62 -20.34
C LEU A 345 -1.68 -8.51 -19.30
N ASN A 346 -2.76 -7.78 -18.95
CA ASN A 346 -2.73 -6.76 -17.92
C ASN A 346 -2.37 -7.32 -16.54
N GLU A 347 -2.92 -8.49 -16.16
CA GLU A 347 -2.60 -9.19 -14.91
C GLU A 347 -1.13 -9.61 -14.85
N ALA A 348 -0.50 -9.89 -16.00
CA ALA A 348 0.93 -10.16 -16.13
C ALA A 348 1.80 -8.87 -16.16
N GLY A 349 1.19 -7.68 -16.12
CA GLY A 349 1.88 -6.38 -16.15
C GLY A 349 2.13 -5.81 -17.54
N ILE A 350 1.49 -6.35 -18.59
CA ILE A 350 1.57 -5.85 -19.97
C ILE A 350 0.37 -4.96 -20.24
N SER A 351 0.57 -3.64 -20.16
CA SER A 351 -0.48 -2.63 -20.37
C SER A 351 -0.50 -2.04 -21.78
N SER A 352 0.63 -2.08 -22.49
CA SER A 352 0.74 -1.62 -23.88
C SER A 352 0.34 -2.74 -24.84
N ILE A 353 -0.92 -2.74 -25.27
CA ILE A 353 -1.51 -3.80 -26.10
C ILE A 353 -2.01 -3.20 -27.43
N THR A 354 -1.44 -3.67 -28.54
CA THR A 354 -1.90 -3.39 -29.89
C THR A 354 -2.69 -4.58 -30.43
N VAL A 355 -3.88 -4.31 -30.95
CA VAL A 355 -4.72 -5.33 -31.60
C VAL A 355 -4.71 -5.09 -33.11
N VAL A 356 -4.42 -6.12 -33.90
CA VAL A 356 -4.54 -6.07 -35.37
C VAL A 356 -5.87 -6.70 -35.78
N GLY A 357 -6.84 -5.87 -36.13
CA GLY A 357 -8.16 -6.29 -36.60
C GLY A 357 -8.26 -6.37 -38.12
N GLY A 358 -9.23 -7.14 -38.62
CA GLY A 358 -9.54 -7.27 -40.04
C GLY A 358 -11.04 -7.44 -40.22
N TYR A 359 -11.50 -8.69 -40.36
CA TYR A 359 -12.92 -9.00 -40.49
C TYR A 359 -13.75 -8.37 -39.36
N LYS A 360 -14.68 -7.47 -39.71
CA LYS A 360 -15.57 -6.78 -38.76
C LYS A 360 -14.83 -6.11 -37.58
N ALA A 361 -13.62 -5.61 -37.78
CA ALA A 361 -12.78 -5.00 -36.73
C ALA A 361 -13.48 -3.89 -35.92
N ARG A 362 -14.48 -3.20 -36.49
CA ARG A 362 -15.30 -2.18 -35.78
C ARG A 362 -16.06 -2.72 -34.56
N ALA A 363 -16.28 -4.02 -34.47
CA ALA A 363 -16.87 -4.65 -33.28
C ALA A 363 -15.90 -4.67 -32.09
N ILE A 364 -14.60 -4.51 -32.32
CA ILE A 364 -13.56 -4.40 -31.30
C ILE A 364 -13.56 -2.97 -30.78
N THR A 365 -14.08 -2.76 -29.58
CA THR A 365 -14.21 -1.43 -28.96
C THR A 365 -13.52 -1.41 -27.60
N PRO A 366 -12.96 -0.26 -27.16
CA PRO A 366 -12.35 -0.14 -25.83
C PRO A 366 -13.31 -0.59 -24.71
N ASN A 367 -14.57 -0.11 -24.75
CA ASN A 367 -15.61 -0.48 -23.79
C ASN A 367 -15.93 -1.99 -23.83
N GLY A 368 -15.97 -2.59 -25.03
CA GLY A 368 -16.18 -4.02 -25.19
C GLY A 368 -15.07 -4.87 -24.56
N LEU A 369 -13.86 -4.31 -24.45
CA LEU A 369 -12.69 -4.95 -23.84
C LEU A 369 -12.42 -4.51 -22.40
N GLY A 370 -13.22 -3.58 -21.85
CA GLY A 370 -12.96 -3.01 -20.52
C GLY A 370 -11.66 -2.21 -20.43
N LEU A 371 -11.20 -1.64 -21.54
CA LEU A 371 -9.97 -0.86 -21.63
C LEU A 371 -10.28 0.64 -21.71
N GLY A 372 -9.44 1.47 -21.09
CA GLY A 372 -9.55 2.93 -21.17
C GLY A 372 -9.14 3.51 -22.54
N SER A 373 -8.29 2.79 -23.29
CA SER A 373 -7.92 3.09 -24.67
C SER A 373 -7.58 1.80 -25.42
N LEU A 374 -7.64 1.82 -26.76
CA LEU A 374 -7.35 0.68 -27.62
C LEU A 374 -6.50 1.14 -28.80
N ASP A 375 -5.30 0.57 -28.95
CA ASP A 375 -4.48 0.69 -30.16
C ASP A 375 -4.92 -0.38 -31.17
N LEU A 376 -5.87 -0.04 -32.05
CA LEU A 376 -6.41 -0.94 -33.07
C LEU A 376 -5.82 -0.58 -34.44
N LEU A 377 -5.04 -1.49 -35.01
CA LEU A 377 -4.54 -1.42 -36.38
C LEU A 377 -5.38 -2.30 -37.29
N LEU A 378 -5.56 -1.88 -38.55
CA LEU A 378 -6.44 -2.58 -39.50
C LEU A 378 -5.63 -3.26 -40.61
N ASN A 379 -5.86 -4.55 -40.81
CA ASN A 379 -5.55 -5.24 -42.05
C ASN A 379 -6.81 -5.25 -42.93
N GLU A 380 -6.90 -4.29 -43.85
CA GLU A 380 -8.04 -4.18 -44.77
C GLU A 380 -8.08 -5.34 -45.79
N ASP A 381 -6.91 -5.90 -46.12
CA ASP A 381 -6.74 -6.98 -47.11
C ASP A 381 -6.83 -8.38 -46.48
N PHE A 382 -7.41 -8.51 -45.29
CA PHE A 382 -7.45 -9.74 -44.48
C PHE A 382 -8.06 -10.96 -45.20
N GLU A 383 -8.88 -10.77 -46.24
CA GLU A 383 -9.46 -11.87 -47.03
C GLU A 383 -8.45 -12.51 -47.98
N THR A 384 -7.43 -11.76 -48.38
CA THR A 384 -6.42 -12.17 -49.36
C THR A 384 -5.02 -12.28 -48.77
N THR A 385 -4.88 -12.01 -47.48
CA THR A 385 -3.59 -11.96 -46.79
C THR A 385 -3.54 -12.87 -45.56
N GLY A 386 -2.33 -13.34 -45.24
CA GLY A 386 -2.04 -14.24 -44.13
C GLY A 386 -1.73 -13.53 -42.81
N GLU A 387 -1.26 -14.31 -41.84
CA GLU A 387 -0.99 -13.84 -40.48
C GLU A 387 0.24 -12.93 -40.44
N VAL A 388 1.28 -13.21 -41.25
CA VAL A 388 2.48 -12.37 -41.35
C VAL A 388 2.15 -10.98 -41.89
N ALA A 389 1.26 -10.89 -42.89
CA ALA A 389 0.77 -9.62 -43.41
C ALA A 389 0.00 -8.81 -42.36
N SER A 390 -0.74 -9.49 -41.48
CA SER A 390 -1.41 -8.85 -40.35
C SER A 390 -0.38 -8.34 -39.33
N LEU A 391 0.62 -9.15 -38.98
CA LEU A 391 1.70 -8.72 -38.10
C LEU A 391 2.49 -7.53 -38.67
N ALA A 392 2.70 -7.50 -39.98
CA ALA A 392 3.38 -6.40 -40.67
C ALA A 392 2.65 -5.05 -40.52
N LYS A 393 1.33 -5.03 -40.32
CA LYS A 393 0.59 -3.78 -40.00
C LYS A 393 1.02 -3.18 -38.65
N ALA A 394 1.56 -4.01 -37.75
CA ALA A 394 2.06 -3.62 -36.44
C ALA A 394 3.61 -3.65 -36.36
N VAL A 395 4.31 -3.57 -37.50
CA VAL A 395 5.77 -3.68 -37.57
C VAL A 395 6.50 -2.65 -36.69
N ASP A 396 5.95 -1.43 -36.58
CA ASP A 396 6.48 -0.35 -35.74
C ASP A 396 6.28 -0.60 -34.23
N ARG A 397 5.49 -1.62 -33.87
CA ARG A 397 5.27 -2.05 -32.47
C ARG A 397 6.17 -3.21 -32.07
N LEU A 398 6.90 -3.82 -33.02
CA LEU A 398 7.91 -4.87 -32.75
C LEU A 398 9.19 -4.26 -32.14
N GLU A 399 9.07 -3.56 -31.03
CA GLU A 399 10.14 -2.85 -30.31
C GLU A 399 10.24 -3.32 -28.87
N GLY A 400 11.44 -3.22 -28.29
CA GLY A 400 11.68 -3.63 -26.91
C GLY A 400 11.33 -5.10 -26.66
N HIS A 401 10.81 -5.42 -25.49
CA HIS A 401 10.22 -6.73 -25.22
C HIS A 401 8.79 -6.75 -25.77
N CYS A 402 8.45 -7.81 -26.52
CA CYS A 402 7.17 -7.90 -27.23
C CYS A 402 6.58 -9.30 -27.09
N VAL A 403 5.30 -9.41 -26.78
CA VAL A 403 4.53 -10.66 -26.83
C VAL A 403 3.66 -10.66 -28.09
N ILE A 404 3.76 -11.71 -28.91
CA ILE A 404 2.85 -11.94 -30.03
C ILE A 404 1.86 -13.02 -29.63
N SER A 405 0.56 -12.74 -29.82
CA SER A 405 -0.52 -13.68 -29.49
C SER A 405 -1.54 -13.76 -30.62
N TYR A 406 -2.08 -14.95 -30.86
CA TYR A 406 -3.36 -15.07 -31.56
C TYR A 406 -4.51 -14.54 -30.69
N GLY A 407 -5.55 -13.99 -31.33
CA GLY A 407 -6.69 -13.38 -30.64
C GLY A 407 -7.81 -14.36 -30.24
N ASP A 408 -7.70 -15.64 -30.61
CA ASP A 408 -8.72 -16.67 -30.40
C ASP A 408 -8.30 -17.79 -29.44
N ILE A 409 -7.22 -17.58 -28.72
CA ILE A 409 -6.71 -18.54 -27.73
C ILE A 409 -7.15 -18.14 -26.32
N LEU A 410 -7.29 -19.14 -25.47
CA LEU A 410 -7.59 -19.02 -24.05
C LEU A 410 -6.62 -19.91 -23.30
N PHE A 411 -5.96 -19.38 -22.28
CA PHE A 411 -4.93 -20.09 -21.51
C PHE A 411 -4.97 -19.70 -20.04
N ARG A 412 -4.36 -20.53 -19.18
CA ARG A 412 -4.16 -20.20 -17.75
C ARG A 412 -2.96 -19.25 -17.58
N GLY A 413 -3.07 -18.29 -16.66
CA GLY A 413 -2.08 -17.20 -16.50
C GLY A 413 -0.63 -17.66 -16.32
N TYR A 414 -0.41 -18.79 -15.64
CA TYR A 414 0.93 -19.33 -15.43
C TYR A 414 1.70 -19.63 -16.73
N ILE A 415 0.99 -19.92 -17.84
CA ILE A 415 1.61 -20.19 -19.15
C ILE A 415 2.30 -18.91 -19.66
N LEU A 416 1.65 -17.76 -19.50
CA LEU A 416 2.23 -16.47 -19.83
C LEU A 416 3.38 -16.12 -18.87
N ASP A 417 3.25 -16.41 -17.57
CA ASP A 417 4.33 -16.19 -16.61
C ASP A 417 5.59 -17.01 -16.95
N GLN A 418 5.43 -18.27 -17.34
CA GLN A 418 6.55 -19.13 -17.77
C GLN A 418 7.21 -18.62 -19.05
N LEU A 419 6.41 -18.13 -20.01
CA LEU A 419 6.90 -17.54 -21.24
C LEU A 419 7.70 -16.25 -20.98
N LEU A 420 7.20 -15.37 -20.10
CA LEU A 420 7.83 -14.09 -19.79
C LEU A 420 9.16 -14.24 -19.04
N ARG A 421 9.36 -15.35 -18.32
CA ARG A 421 10.61 -15.67 -17.61
C ARG A 421 11.74 -16.16 -18.52
N GLN A 422 11.47 -16.47 -19.78
CA GLN A 422 12.50 -16.95 -20.69
C GLN A 422 13.48 -15.84 -21.05
N ASP A 423 14.78 -16.06 -20.91
CA ASP A 423 15.81 -15.07 -21.30
C ASP A 423 16.13 -15.10 -22.80
N ALA A 424 15.57 -16.05 -23.54
CA ALA A 424 15.80 -16.20 -24.98
C ALA A 424 15.30 -15.00 -25.80
N ASP A 425 15.96 -14.78 -26.94
CA ASP A 425 15.60 -13.73 -27.90
C ASP A 425 14.22 -13.95 -28.50
N ILE A 426 13.88 -15.22 -28.77
CA ILE A 426 12.55 -15.66 -29.19
C ILE A 426 12.21 -16.88 -28.33
N ALA A 427 11.05 -16.87 -27.68
CA ALA A 427 10.51 -18.00 -26.93
C ALA A 427 9.08 -18.31 -27.38
N LEU A 428 8.74 -19.59 -27.49
CA LEU A 428 7.45 -20.08 -27.97
C LEU A 428 6.83 -21.05 -26.97
N VAL A 429 5.50 -21.03 -26.83
CA VAL A 429 4.78 -22.01 -26.01
C VAL A 429 4.32 -23.19 -26.87
N ILE A 430 4.81 -24.39 -26.58
CA ILE A 430 4.43 -25.62 -27.28
C ILE A 430 3.68 -26.54 -26.32
N ASP A 431 2.49 -26.98 -26.71
CA ASP A 431 1.74 -28.00 -25.98
C ASP A 431 2.18 -29.41 -26.40
N ALA A 432 2.73 -30.16 -25.46
CA ALA A 432 3.21 -31.52 -25.68
C ALA A 432 2.08 -32.57 -25.72
N SER A 433 0.88 -32.24 -25.21
CA SER A 433 -0.23 -33.20 -25.07
C SER A 433 -0.82 -33.67 -26.41
N ASN A 434 -0.58 -32.93 -27.49
CA ASN A 434 -1.03 -33.24 -28.85
C ASN A 434 0.06 -33.88 -29.74
N ALA A 435 1.21 -34.30 -29.18
CA ALA A 435 2.24 -35.02 -29.93
C ALA A 435 1.69 -36.35 -30.49
N GLY A 436 1.34 -36.37 -31.78
CA GLY A 436 0.90 -37.58 -32.49
C GLY A 436 -0.61 -37.83 -32.64
N HIS A 437 -1.49 -36.95 -32.13
CA HIS A 437 -2.94 -37.09 -32.29
C HIS A 437 -3.59 -35.79 -32.81
N PRO A 438 -3.83 -35.63 -34.13
CA PRO A 438 -4.46 -34.43 -34.65
C PRO A 438 -5.92 -34.33 -34.18
N GLU A 439 -6.31 -33.17 -33.66
CA GLU A 439 -7.72 -32.85 -33.44
C GLU A 439 -8.51 -33.02 -34.75
N THR A 440 -9.72 -33.58 -34.64
CA THR A 440 -10.68 -33.78 -35.73
C THR A 440 -11.32 -32.46 -36.19
N SER A 441 -10.52 -31.42 -36.43
CA SER A 441 -11.00 -30.07 -36.77
C SER A 441 -10.40 -29.53 -38.08
N GLY A 442 -9.86 -30.34 -38.98
CA GLY A 442 -9.66 -30.00 -40.40
C GLY A 442 -8.89 -28.70 -40.73
N LYS A 443 -8.07 -28.16 -39.81
CA LYS A 443 -6.91 -27.31 -40.10
C LYS A 443 -5.73 -28.11 -39.55
N THR A 444 -4.63 -28.20 -40.29
CA THR A 444 -3.41 -28.83 -39.75
C THR A 444 -2.98 -28.02 -38.53
N PRO A 445 -2.85 -28.64 -37.34
CA PRO A 445 -2.32 -27.94 -36.18
C PRO A 445 -0.89 -27.44 -36.49
N ASP A 446 -0.49 -26.32 -35.89
CA ASP A 446 0.87 -25.78 -36.02
C ASP A 446 1.86 -26.69 -35.26
N LEU A 447 2.13 -27.87 -35.82
CA LEU A 447 2.97 -28.90 -35.21
C LEU A 447 4.43 -28.45 -35.20
N ALA A 448 5.14 -28.74 -34.11
CA ALA A 448 6.52 -28.34 -33.90
C ALA A 448 7.45 -29.53 -33.71
N ILE A 449 8.62 -29.47 -34.34
CA ILE A 449 9.79 -30.31 -34.05
C ILE A 449 10.76 -29.48 -33.20
N CYS A 450 11.24 -30.08 -32.12
CA CYS A 450 12.09 -29.44 -31.14
C CYS A 450 13.33 -30.32 -30.91
N SER A 451 14.41 -29.74 -30.38
CA SER A 451 15.68 -30.42 -30.14
C SER A 451 15.60 -31.58 -29.15
N ALA A 452 14.55 -31.62 -28.33
CA ALA A 452 14.22 -32.71 -27.43
C ALA A 452 12.70 -32.80 -27.25
N ALA A 453 12.20 -34.01 -27.03
CA ALA A 453 10.80 -34.25 -26.67
C ALA A 453 10.52 -33.77 -25.23
N PHE A 454 9.26 -33.47 -24.93
CA PHE A 454 8.82 -33.22 -23.56
C PHE A 454 9.08 -34.48 -22.70
N SER A 455 9.70 -34.28 -21.54
CA SER A 455 9.92 -35.34 -20.55
C SER A 455 9.75 -34.76 -19.15
N GLU A 456 8.99 -35.47 -18.32
CA GLU A 456 8.74 -35.11 -16.92
C GLU A 456 9.98 -35.29 -16.03
N ASP A 457 11.01 -35.98 -16.51
CA ASP A 457 12.23 -36.36 -15.78
C ASP A 457 13.43 -35.43 -16.06
N VAL A 458 13.28 -34.42 -16.92
CA VAL A 458 14.37 -33.50 -17.29
C VAL A 458 14.50 -32.43 -16.21
N MET A 459 15.69 -32.31 -15.62
CA MET A 459 16.02 -31.21 -14.70
C MET A 459 15.76 -29.85 -15.40
N ASP A 460 15.18 -28.89 -14.67
CA ASP A 460 14.72 -27.54 -15.12
C ASP A 460 15.72 -26.68 -15.94
N ASP A 461 16.95 -27.14 -16.17
CA ASP A 461 18.05 -26.38 -16.78
C ASP A 461 18.31 -26.69 -18.28
N GLN A 462 17.62 -27.65 -18.91
CA GLN A 462 17.78 -27.87 -20.36
C GLN A 462 16.84 -26.98 -21.18
N THR A 463 17.41 -25.98 -21.86
CA THR A 463 16.69 -25.18 -22.84
C THR A 463 16.40 -25.99 -24.11
N VAL A 464 15.14 -26.26 -24.38
CA VAL A 464 14.69 -26.89 -25.63
C VAL A 464 14.58 -25.84 -26.73
N MET A 465 15.04 -26.16 -27.93
CA MET A 465 15.03 -25.26 -29.08
C MET A 465 14.06 -25.73 -30.17
N LEU A 466 13.44 -24.79 -30.88
CA LEU A 466 12.63 -25.08 -32.05
C LEU A 466 13.52 -25.44 -33.26
N GLU A 467 13.17 -26.50 -33.96
CA GLU A 467 13.84 -26.95 -35.20
C GLU A 467 12.98 -26.76 -36.45
N ALA A 468 11.66 -26.98 -36.36
CA ALA A 468 10.71 -26.75 -37.45
C ALA A 468 9.28 -26.59 -36.91
N ILE A 469 8.42 -25.88 -37.63
CA ILE A 469 7.00 -25.70 -37.25
C ILE A 469 6.07 -25.61 -38.47
N GLY A 470 4.82 -26.07 -38.35
CA GLY A 470 3.77 -25.89 -39.36
C GLY A 470 3.66 -27.03 -40.39
N ASP A 471 3.14 -26.71 -41.59
CA ASP A 471 2.64 -27.69 -42.58
C ASP A 471 3.70 -28.69 -43.11
N GLY A 472 4.99 -28.43 -42.91
CA GLY A 472 6.08 -29.35 -43.26
C GLY A 472 6.38 -30.43 -42.21
N VAL A 473 5.71 -30.41 -41.06
CA VAL A 473 5.97 -31.33 -39.94
C VAL A 473 4.99 -32.49 -39.96
N GLU A 474 5.49 -33.71 -40.14
CA GLU A 474 4.66 -34.91 -40.03
C GLU A 474 4.25 -35.18 -38.58
N ALA A 475 2.96 -35.49 -38.36
CA ALA A 475 2.40 -35.71 -37.02
C ALA A 475 3.12 -36.80 -36.21
N ALA A 476 3.67 -37.82 -36.87
CA ALA A 476 4.42 -38.90 -36.21
C ALA A 476 5.78 -38.44 -35.64
N SER A 477 6.32 -37.33 -36.14
CA SER A 477 7.62 -36.78 -35.74
C SER A 477 7.48 -35.48 -34.93
N ALA A 478 6.25 -35.02 -34.69
CA ALA A 478 5.98 -33.80 -33.96
C ALA A 478 6.17 -33.99 -32.45
N HIS A 479 6.81 -33.02 -31.81
CA HIS A 479 7.00 -32.97 -30.36
C HIS A 479 5.91 -32.18 -29.62
N GLY A 480 5.00 -31.53 -30.36
CA GLY A 480 3.86 -30.80 -29.80
C GLY A 480 3.23 -29.84 -30.81
N GLN A 481 2.30 -29.01 -30.34
CA GLN A 481 1.61 -27.98 -31.11
C GLN A 481 1.91 -26.60 -30.56
N TRP A 482 2.17 -25.63 -31.42
CA TRP A 482 2.31 -24.24 -30.99
C TRP A 482 0.97 -23.64 -30.57
N VAL A 483 0.96 -23.03 -29.39
CA VAL A 483 -0.22 -22.42 -28.78
C VAL A 483 -0.60 -21.08 -29.46
N GLY A 484 0.30 -20.51 -30.28
CA GLY A 484 0.12 -19.18 -30.85
C GLY A 484 0.56 -18.05 -29.91
N LEU A 485 1.43 -18.36 -28.95
CA LEU A 485 2.09 -17.40 -28.06
C LEU A 485 3.61 -17.39 -28.31
N ALA A 486 4.16 -16.19 -28.48
CA ALA A 486 5.58 -15.96 -28.60
C ALA A 486 6.01 -14.76 -27.75
N LYS A 487 7.20 -14.81 -27.16
CA LYS A 487 7.87 -13.68 -26.49
C LYS A 487 9.16 -13.36 -27.22
N LEU A 488 9.38 -12.07 -27.43
CA LEU A 488 10.52 -11.51 -28.13
C LEU A 488 11.30 -10.60 -27.18
N SER A 489 12.62 -10.73 -27.18
CA SER A 489 13.54 -9.71 -26.65
C SER A 489 13.66 -8.54 -27.65
N PRO A 490 14.35 -7.44 -27.29
CA PRO A 490 14.68 -6.38 -28.26
C PRO A 490 15.40 -6.89 -29.51
N ARG A 491 16.27 -7.90 -29.37
CA ARG A 491 16.93 -8.53 -30.53
C ARG A 491 15.96 -9.44 -31.29
N GLY A 492 15.13 -10.23 -30.60
CA GLY A 492 14.11 -11.07 -31.25
C GLY A 492 13.10 -10.25 -32.05
N ALA A 493 12.64 -9.13 -31.50
CA ALA A 493 11.72 -8.21 -32.16
C ALA A 493 12.35 -7.61 -33.43
N LYS A 494 13.64 -7.28 -33.38
CA LYS A 494 14.40 -6.88 -34.57
C LYS A 494 14.51 -8.00 -35.61
N LEU A 495 14.82 -9.23 -35.20
CA LEU A 495 14.92 -10.38 -36.12
C LEU A 495 13.59 -10.63 -36.86
N VAL A 496 12.47 -10.60 -36.13
CA VAL A 496 11.13 -10.74 -36.72
C VAL A 496 10.84 -9.58 -37.68
N ARG A 497 11.18 -8.34 -37.31
CA ARG A 497 11.00 -7.16 -38.17
C ARG A 497 11.81 -7.26 -39.47
N ASP A 498 13.08 -7.64 -39.36
CA ASP A 498 13.99 -7.79 -40.49
C ASP A 498 13.48 -8.90 -41.44
N GLU A 499 12.98 -10.01 -40.89
CA GLU A 499 12.39 -11.10 -41.67
C GLU A 499 11.11 -10.67 -42.41
N ILE A 500 10.20 -9.94 -41.74
CA ILE A 500 9.00 -9.37 -42.40
C ILE A 500 9.42 -8.51 -43.59
N GLY A 501 10.44 -7.67 -43.43
CA GLY A 501 10.97 -6.82 -44.51
C GLY A 501 11.64 -7.60 -45.66
N GLU A 502 12.17 -8.80 -45.41
CA GLU A 502 12.67 -9.69 -46.46
C GLU A 502 11.54 -10.41 -47.19
N MET A 503 10.54 -10.90 -46.46
CA MET A 503 9.35 -11.54 -47.04
C MET A 503 8.53 -10.57 -47.90
N GLU A 504 8.56 -9.27 -47.57
CA GLU A 504 7.97 -8.23 -48.41
C GLU A 504 8.73 -8.11 -49.75
N LYS A 505 10.07 -8.14 -49.71
CA LYS A 505 10.93 -8.00 -50.90
C LYS A 505 10.85 -9.22 -51.83
N ASP A 506 10.74 -10.42 -51.28
CA ASP A 506 10.64 -11.66 -52.06
C ASP A 506 9.20 -12.03 -52.45
N GLY A 507 8.21 -11.27 -51.97
CA GLY A 507 6.80 -11.40 -52.33
C GLY A 507 6.04 -12.50 -51.58
N THR A 508 6.66 -13.15 -50.58
CA THR A 508 6.04 -14.24 -49.81
C THR A 508 5.14 -13.75 -48.67
N LEU A 509 5.31 -12.51 -48.20
CA LEU A 509 4.64 -11.94 -47.02
C LEU A 509 3.11 -12.09 -47.04
N ASN A 510 2.48 -11.83 -48.18
CA ASN A 510 1.02 -11.76 -48.25
C ASN A 510 0.35 -13.12 -48.02
N ALA A 511 0.95 -14.23 -48.42
CA ALA A 511 0.34 -15.55 -48.27
C ALA A 511 0.74 -16.26 -46.96
N ALA A 512 1.76 -15.75 -46.27
CA ALA A 512 2.45 -16.49 -45.22
C ALA A 512 1.70 -16.51 -43.87
N ALA A 513 1.75 -17.68 -43.22
CA ALA A 513 1.38 -17.89 -41.82
C ALA A 513 2.58 -17.65 -40.89
N LEU A 514 2.35 -17.40 -39.59
CA LEU A 514 3.45 -17.17 -38.65
C LEU A 514 4.46 -18.34 -38.54
N PRO A 515 4.06 -19.63 -38.64
CA PRO A 515 5.00 -20.75 -38.69
C PRO A 515 6.03 -20.63 -39.82
N GLU A 516 5.66 -20.09 -40.98
CA GLU A 516 6.58 -19.91 -42.11
C GLU A 516 7.64 -18.85 -41.80
N LEU A 517 7.25 -17.74 -41.15
CA LEU A 517 8.18 -16.72 -40.67
C LEU A 517 9.16 -17.32 -39.64
N LEU A 518 8.67 -18.11 -38.69
CA LEU A 518 9.51 -18.79 -37.70
C LEU A 518 10.49 -19.78 -38.35
N ASN A 519 10.04 -20.57 -39.34
CA ASN A 519 10.93 -21.47 -40.08
C ASN A 519 12.04 -20.73 -40.83
N ARG A 520 11.76 -19.55 -41.39
CA ARG A 520 12.79 -18.73 -42.06
C ARG A 520 13.83 -18.22 -41.07
N ILE A 521 13.39 -17.78 -39.89
CA ILE A 521 14.28 -17.38 -38.80
C ILE A 521 15.16 -18.56 -38.34
N VAL A 522 14.58 -19.75 -38.15
CA VAL A 522 15.34 -20.97 -37.81
C VAL A 522 16.32 -21.36 -38.92
N GLY A 523 15.90 -21.25 -40.18
CA GLY A 523 16.72 -21.51 -41.37
C GLY A 523 17.93 -20.57 -41.50
N LYS A 524 17.86 -19.37 -40.91
CA LYS A 524 18.98 -18.42 -40.79
C LYS A 524 19.95 -18.73 -39.65
N GLY A 525 19.70 -19.81 -38.89
CA GLY A 525 20.58 -20.28 -37.81
C GLY A 525 20.15 -19.83 -36.42
N GLU A 526 19.08 -19.05 -36.28
CA GLU A 526 18.53 -18.72 -34.98
C GLU A 526 17.87 -19.95 -34.34
N ARG A 527 17.76 -19.94 -33.00
CA ARG A 527 17.26 -21.07 -32.22
C ARG A 527 16.25 -20.54 -31.19
N PRO A 528 14.96 -20.37 -31.57
CA PRO A 528 13.92 -19.99 -30.63
C PRO A 528 13.80 -21.01 -29.51
N ALA A 529 13.73 -20.54 -28.26
CA ALA A 529 13.50 -21.40 -27.11
C ALA A 529 12.05 -21.89 -27.06
N VAL A 530 11.84 -23.07 -26.49
CA VAL A 530 10.55 -23.71 -26.34
C VAL A 530 10.20 -23.84 -24.86
N VAL A 531 9.03 -23.33 -24.50
CA VAL A 531 8.38 -23.55 -23.21
C VAL A 531 7.31 -24.60 -23.41
N TYR A 532 7.55 -25.79 -22.88
CA TYR A 532 6.55 -26.85 -22.93
C TYR A 532 5.45 -26.64 -21.90
N VAL A 533 4.22 -26.89 -22.33
CA VAL A 533 3.04 -27.03 -21.47
C VAL A 533 2.34 -28.36 -21.79
N SER A 534 1.48 -28.82 -20.89
CA SER A 534 0.64 -30.00 -21.12
C SER A 534 -0.83 -29.63 -20.89
N GLY A 535 -1.51 -29.22 -21.96
CA GLY A 535 -2.89 -28.72 -21.90
C GLY A 535 -3.02 -27.34 -21.24
N HIS A 536 -4.14 -27.09 -20.56
CA HIS A 536 -4.45 -25.81 -19.90
C HIS A 536 -4.46 -24.58 -20.83
N TRP A 537 -4.75 -24.82 -22.11
CA TRP A 537 -5.16 -23.82 -23.08
C TRP A 537 -6.21 -24.43 -24.03
N THR A 538 -6.86 -23.59 -24.83
CA THR A 538 -7.72 -24.00 -25.96
C THR A 538 -7.80 -22.86 -26.97
N ASP A 539 -8.02 -23.19 -28.22
CA ASP A 539 -8.35 -22.25 -29.29
C ASP A 539 -9.84 -22.33 -29.67
N VAL A 540 -10.34 -21.31 -30.37
CA VAL A 540 -11.71 -21.25 -30.85
C VAL A 540 -11.73 -21.09 -32.37
N ASN A 541 -11.58 -22.22 -33.05
CA ASN A 541 -11.57 -22.31 -34.51
C ASN A 541 -12.89 -22.83 -35.12
N ASP A 542 -13.72 -23.51 -34.32
CA ASP A 542 -15.04 -24.00 -34.72
C ASP A 542 -16.03 -24.03 -33.53
N ALA A 543 -17.26 -24.48 -33.78
CA ALA A 543 -18.31 -24.53 -32.76
C ALA A 543 -17.98 -25.49 -31.59
N PHE A 544 -17.22 -26.56 -31.83
CA PHE A 544 -16.77 -27.47 -30.78
C PHE A 544 -15.68 -26.82 -29.93
N GLY A 545 -14.73 -26.11 -30.55
CA GLY A 545 -13.74 -25.29 -29.85
C GLY A 545 -14.40 -24.23 -28.95
N LEU A 546 -15.46 -23.57 -29.43
CA LEU A 546 -16.22 -22.62 -28.61
C LEU A 546 -16.89 -23.30 -27.40
N ALA A 547 -17.43 -24.51 -27.58
CA ALA A 547 -18.00 -25.28 -26.48
C ALA A 547 -16.93 -25.72 -25.46
N ARG A 548 -15.75 -26.14 -25.92
CA ARG A 548 -14.59 -26.44 -25.05
C ARG A 548 -14.15 -25.21 -24.27
N ALA A 549 -14.03 -24.05 -24.92
CA ALA A 549 -13.69 -22.79 -24.25
C ALA A 549 -14.69 -22.41 -23.13
N ARG A 550 -15.98 -22.71 -23.31
CA ARG A 550 -17.01 -22.51 -22.28
C ARG A 550 -16.89 -23.48 -21.10
N ASN A 551 -16.26 -24.63 -21.26
CA ASN A 551 -16.02 -25.62 -20.20
C ASN A 551 -14.61 -25.51 -19.60
N PHE A 552 -13.70 -24.86 -20.31
CA PHE A 552 -12.31 -24.61 -19.89
C PHE A 552 -12.22 -23.67 -18.68
N LEU A 553 -13.19 -22.74 -18.56
CA LEU A 553 -13.36 -21.80 -17.46
C LEU A 553 -14.10 -22.44 -16.29
#